data_AF-A0A960L2X5-F1
#
_entry.id   AF-A0A960L2X5-F1
#
_cell.length_a   1.000
_cell.length_b   1.000
_cell.length_c   1.000
_cell.angle_alpha   90.00
_cell.angle_beta   90.00
_cell.angle_gamma   90.00
#
_symmetry.space_group_name_H-M   'P 1'
#
loop_
_entity.id
_entity.type
_entity.pdbx_description
1 polymer ?
#
loop_
_entity_poly.entity_id
_entity_poly.type
_entity_poly.pdbx_seq_one_letter_code
_entity_poly.pdbx_strand_id
1 'polypeptide(L)'
;MYFEGSEKKIELVLRKGSSPLRAETLRPFWRTVVSLSGAAILSEIRNAHCDAYLLSESSLFVYDHKFVMLTCGQTRLIEGIRYVLDLMGADQVTFVSYERKDEHFPEAQFSDFDEDVALLQTYFPGQTHVLGDQYGHHVRLFHLDRGFDPDPGDHTLEILMHGLPDPVCRQFFRSNQAEFERDLGPKIRSLLADFQVDDYFFDPIGYSLNALSGDRYFTVHVTPQDPFSFASFETNAFLEGEVEDLVRRVLALFQPKTGMTLFFCPLTQIERFGFPESIHHRTVHPLACGFGLHFGLFDPAFQGIRG
;
A
#
# COMPACT_ATOMS: atom_id res chain seq x y z
N MET A 1 -3.47 15.04 -19.32
CA MET A 1 -3.89 13.65 -19.13
C MET A 1 -4.02 13.46 -17.64
N TYR A 2 -5.19 13.05 -17.16
CA TYR A 2 -5.43 12.84 -15.74
C TYR A 2 -4.93 11.44 -15.37
N PHE A 3 -4.37 11.29 -14.17
CA PHE A 3 -3.88 10.03 -13.62
C PHE A 3 -4.48 9.84 -12.23
N GLU A 4 -5.03 8.67 -11.94
CA GLU A 4 -5.58 8.36 -10.62
C GLU A 4 -4.45 7.86 -9.71
N GLY A 5 -4.02 8.69 -8.75
CA GLY A 5 -2.99 8.31 -7.79
C GLY A 5 -3.51 7.35 -6.71
N SER A 6 -4.81 7.35 -6.43
CA SER A 6 -5.42 6.50 -5.40
C SER A 6 -5.18 5.01 -5.70
N GLU A 7 -4.80 4.28 -4.65
CA GLU A 7 -4.34 2.90 -4.77
C GLU A 7 -5.46 1.90 -4.50
N LYS A 8 -5.35 0.77 -5.19
CA LYS A 8 -5.98 -0.51 -4.85
C LYS A 8 -4.88 -1.40 -4.29
N LYS A 9 -5.16 -2.15 -3.24
CA LYS A 9 -4.21 -3.05 -2.60
C LYS A 9 -4.85 -4.38 -2.29
N ILE A 10 -4.09 -5.45 -2.43
CA ILE A 10 -4.47 -6.77 -1.93
C ILE A 10 -3.30 -7.44 -1.25
N GLU A 11 -3.58 -8.09 -0.12
CA GLU A 11 -2.70 -9.05 0.51
C GLU A 11 -3.39 -10.40 0.58
N LEU A 12 -2.65 -11.45 0.21
CA LEU A 12 -3.15 -12.82 0.23
C LEU A 12 -2.09 -13.76 0.78
N VAL A 13 -2.47 -14.55 1.78
CA VAL A 13 -1.60 -15.53 2.44
C VAL A 13 -2.11 -16.94 2.15
N LEU A 14 -1.22 -17.81 1.69
CA LEU A 14 -1.48 -19.22 1.49
C LEU A 14 -1.25 -20.03 2.77
N ARG A 15 -1.94 -21.17 2.86
CA ARG A 15 -1.75 -22.12 3.94
C ARG A 15 -0.30 -22.61 4.01
N LYS A 16 0.15 -22.93 5.23
CA LYS A 16 1.45 -23.55 5.46
C LYS A 16 1.56 -24.86 4.66
N GLY A 17 2.66 -25.03 3.93
CA GLY A 17 2.93 -26.21 3.09
C GLY A 17 2.42 -26.12 1.65
N SER A 18 1.80 -25.01 1.23
CA SER A 18 1.60 -24.73 -0.19
C SER A 18 2.93 -24.57 -0.94
N SER A 19 2.91 -24.77 -2.25
CA SER A 19 4.08 -24.55 -3.10
C SER A 19 4.56 -23.10 -2.97
N PRO A 20 5.88 -22.85 -2.86
CA PRO A 20 6.41 -21.49 -2.72
C PRO A 20 6.02 -20.60 -3.90
N LEU A 21 5.40 -19.46 -3.62
CA LEU A 21 4.99 -18.48 -4.63
C LEU A 21 6.16 -17.86 -5.40
N ARG A 22 7.37 -17.89 -4.82
CA ARG A 22 8.62 -17.45 -5.46
C ARG A 22 9.36 -18.55 -6.21
N ALA A 23 8.76 -19.73 -6.38
CA ALA A 23 9.37 -20.76 -7.22
C ALA A 23 9.68 -20.18 -8.61
N GLU A 24 10.88 -20.44 -9.15
CA GLU A 24 11.34 -19.87 -10.43
C GLU A 24 10.35 -20.15 -11.58
N THR A 25 9.66 -21.29 -11.52
CA THR A 25 8.61 -21.69 -12.46
C THR A 25 7.37 -20.78 -12.46
N LEU A 26 7.15 -20.00 -11.39
CA LEU A 26 6.03 -19.07 -11.24
C LEU A 26 6.37 -17.64 -11.69
N ARG A 27 7.60 -17.35 -12.13
CA ARG A 27 7.93 -16.01 -12.67
C ARG A 27 7.07 -15.60 -13.88
N PRO A 28 6.82 -16.47 -14.88
CA PRO A 28 5.88 -16.15 -15.96
C PRO A 28 4.45 -15.95 -15.46
N PHE A 29 4.06 -16.64 -14.38
CA PHE A 29 2.74 -16.48 -13.77
C PHE A 29 2.56 -15.06 -13.22
N TRP A 30 3.54 -14.51 -12.48
CA TRP A 30 3.46 -13.13 -11.97
C TRP A 30 3.41 -12.07 -13.05
N ARG A 31 4.14 -12.27 -14.16
CA ARG A 31 4.01 -11.38 -15.35
C ARG A 31 2.58 -11.39 -15.91
N THR A 32 1.94 -12.55 -15.95
CA THR A 32 0.54 -12.65 -16.39
C THR A 32 -0.41 -11.97 -15.41
N VAL A 33 -0.25 -12.18 -14.10
CA VAL A 33 -1.05 -11.50 -13.06
C VAL A 33 -0.97 -9.98 -13.24
N VAL A 34 0.24 -9.43 -13.30
CA VAL A 34 0.47 -7.99 -13.49
C VAL A 34 -0.15 -7.49 -14.80
N SER A 35 0.02 -8.24 -15.90
CA SER A 35 -0.55 -7.88 -17.19
C SER A 35 -2.08 -7.88 -17.20
N LEU A 36 -2.71 -8.84 -16.51
CA LEU A 36 -4.18 -8.92 -16.40
C LEU A 36 -4.73 -7.78 -15.53
N SER A 37 -3.96 -7.32 -14.55
CA SER A 37 -4.27 -6.11 -13.79
C SER A 37 -4.09 -4.81 -14.59
N GLY A 38 -3.59 -4.86 -15.84
CA GLY A 38 -3.38 -3.69 -16.68
C GLY A 38 -2.09 -2.93 -16.40
N ALA A 39 -1.10 -3.58 -15.78
CA ALA A 39 0.22 -3.02 -15.51
C ALA A 39 1.32 -3.83 -16.21
N ALA A 40 2.57 -3.34 -16.12
CA ALA A 40 3.77 -4.05 -16.57
C ALA A 40 4.85 -4.02 -15.48
N ILE A 41 5.72 -5.03 -15.45
CA ILE A 41 6.91 -5.04 -14.59
C ILE A 41 8.00 -4.20 -15.28
N LEU A 42 8.50 -3.18 -14.59
CA LEU A 42 9.57 -2.30 -15.08
C LEU A 42 10.95 -2.83 -14.66
N SER A 43 11.08 -3.22 -13.40
CA SER A 43 12.32 -3.72 -12.79
C SER A 43 12.00 -4.63 -11.60
N GLU A 44 13.03 -5.29 -11.09
CA GLU A 44 12.92 -6.16 -9.93
C GLU A 44 14.20 -6.18 -9.09
N ILE A 45 14.01 -6.30 -7.78
CA ILE A 45 15.05 -6.66 -6.82
C ILE A 45 14.61 -7.90 -6.03
N ARG A 46 15.58 -8.67 -5.54
CA ARG A 46 15.32 -9.94 -4.87
C ARG A 46 16.31 -10.20 -3.76
N ASN A 47 15.86 -10.89 -2.73
CA ASN A 47 16.71 -11.43 -1.68
C ASN A 47 16.25 -12.84 -1.26
N ALA A 48 16.75 -13.35 -0.14
CA ALA A 48 16.42 -14.69 0.34
C ALA A 48 14.95 -14.87 0.73
N HIS A 49 14.18 -13.80 0.95
CA HIS A 49 12.83 -13.84 1.53
C HIS A 49 11.75 -13.27 0.60
N CYS A 50 12.08 -12.25 -0.21
CA CYS A 50 11.12 -11.52 -1.03
C CYS A 50 11.68 -11.23 -2.43
N ASP A 51 10.80 -11.33 -3.42
CA ASP A 51 10.97 -10.79 -4.76
C ASP A 51 10.07 -9.55 -4.88
N ALA A 52 10.65 -8.37 -5.10
CA ALA A 52 9.90 -7.13 -5.30
C ALA A 52 9.97 -6.69 -6.76
N TYR A 53 8.82 -6.41 -7.33
CA TYR A 53 8.63 -5.98 -8.71
C TYR A 53 8.09 -4.56 -8.71
N LEU A 54 8.88 -3.64 -9.26
CA LEU A 54 8.42 -2.28 -9.52
C LEU A 54 7.57 -2.30 -10.79
N LEU A 55 6.34 -1.81 -10.68
CA LEU A 55 5.36 -1.86 -11.77
C LEU A 55 5.23 -0.49 -12.44
N SER A 56 4.68 -0.48 -13.65
CA SER A 56 4.29 0.75 -14.35
C SER A 56 3.23 1.56 -13.60
N GLU A 57 2.49 0.90 -12.71
CA GLU A 57 1.32 1.42 -12.00
C GLU A 57 1.36 0.95 -10.54
N SER A 58 2.48 1.15 -9.80
CA SER A 58 2.73 0.77 -8.38
C SER A 58 3.67 -0.44 -8.17
N SER A 59 3.32 -1.44 -7.37
CA SER A 59 4.29 -2.45 -6.84
C SER A 59 3.70 -3.84 -6.55
N LEU A 60 4.54 -4.87 -6.65
CA LEU A 60 4.22 -6.25 -6.25
C LEU A 60 5.35 -6.84 -5.40
N PHE A 61 5.02 -7.37 -4.23
CA PHE A 61 5.93 -8.08 -3.32
C PHE A 61 5.50 -9.53 -3.19
N VAL A 62 6.38 -10.47 -3.51
CA VAL A 62 6.09 -11.91 -3.44
C VAL A 62 7.03 -12.56 -2.43
N TYR A 63 6.46 -13.23 -1.44
CA TYR A 63 7.12 -14.09 -0.45
C TYR A 63 6.78 -15.54 -0.75
N ASP A 64 7.41 -16.51 -0.09
CA ASP A 64 7.10 -17.93 -0.36
C ASP A 64 5.63 -18.30 -0.07
N HIS A 65 5.00 -17.64 0.91
CA HIS A 65 3.68 -17.99 1.42
C HIS A 65 2.65 -16.86 1.29
N LYS A 66 3.05 -15.65 0.88
CA LYS A 66 2.14 -14.52 0.70
C LYS A 66 2.57 -13.61 -0.43
N PHE A 67 1.66 -12.80 -0.92
CA PHE A 67 2.01 -11.67 -1.77
C PHE A 67 1.18 -10.45 -1.40
N VAL A 68 1.76 -9.27 -1.66
CA VAL A 68 1.11 -7.98 -1.57
C VAL A 68 1.22 -7.31 -2.93
N MET A 69 0.10 -6.87 -3.48
CA MET A 69 0.09 -6.15 -4.74
C MET A 69 -0.69 -4.86 -4.60
N LEU A 70 -0.05 -3.76 -4.95
CA LEU A 70 -0.63 -2.44 -5.02
C LEU A 70 -0.72 -2.04 -6.49
N THR A 71 -1.81 -1.38 -6.87
CA THR A 71 -1.96 -0.78 -8.20
C THR A 71 -2.62 0.59 -8.13
N CYS A 72 -2.25 1.49 -9.03
CA CYS A 72 -2.89 2.80 -9.19
C CYS A 72 -3.43 3.00 -10.62
N GLY A 73 -3.83 4.22 -10.99
CA GLY A 73 -4.37 4.52 -12.31
C GLY A 73 -5.72 3.86 -12.58
N GLN A 74 -5.91 3.39 -13.81
CA GLN A 74 -7.11 2.67 -14.25
C GLN A 74 -6.90 1.14 -14.28
N THR A 75 -5.99 0.65 -13.44
CA THR A 75 -5.69 -0.78 -13.33
C THR A 75 -6.89 -1.57 -12.82
N ARG A 76 -6.93 -2.85 -13.20
CA ARG A 76 -7.97 -3.83 -12.87
C ARG A 76 -7.40 -4.90 -11.94
N LEU A 77 -6.90 -4.50 -10.76
CA LEU A 77 -6.26 -5.40 -9.80
C LEU A 77 -7.03 -6.71 -9.63
N ILE A 78 -8.36 -6.61 -9.47
CA ILE A 78 -9.26 -7.74 -9.27
C ILE A 78 -9.18 -8.82 -10.37
N GLU A 79 -8.87 -8.47 -11.62
CA GLU A 79 -8.75 -9.44 -12.72
C GLU A 79 -7.50 -10.31 -12.58
N GLY A 80 -6.39 -9.70 -12.14
CA GLY A 80 -5.17 -10.42 -11.79
C GLY A 80 -5.41 -11.36 -10.60
N ILE A 81 -6.20 -10.92 -9.62
CA ILE A 81 -6.54 -11.73 -8.44
C ILE A 81 -7.47 -12.88 -8.79
N ARG A 82 -8.47 -12.68 -9.65
CA ARG A 82 -9.29 -13.78 -10.17
C ARG A 82 -8.40 -14.86 -10.79
N TYR A 83 -7.42 -14.47 -11.61
CA TYR A 83 -6.47 -15.41 -12.21
C TYR A 83 -5.62 -16.17 -11.18
N VAL A 84 -5.17 -15.49 -10.11
CA VAL A 84 -4.47 -16.13 -8.99
C VAL A 84 -5.37 -17.19 -8.33
N LEU A 85 -6.61 -16.82 -7.98
CA LEU A 85 -7.55 -17.69 -7.28
C LEU A 85 -7.98 -18.90 -8.12
N ASP A 86 -8.20 -18.70 -9.42
CA ASP A 86 -8.60 -19.76 -10.35
C ASP A 86 -7.49 -20.81 -10.54
N LEU A 87 -6.22 -20.41 -10.49
CA LEU A 87 -5.09 -21.32 -10.70
C LEU A 87 -4.51 -21.92 -9.43
N MET A 88 -4.43 -21.14 -8.35
CA MET A 88 -3.87 -21.63 -7.07
C MET A 88 -4.91 -22.33 -6.21
N GLY A 89 -6.20 -22.08 -6.46
CA GLY A 89 -7.31 -22.58 -5.67
C GLY A 89 -7.55 -21.72 -4.43
N ALA A 90 -8.76 -21.16 -4.34
CA ALA A 90 -9.17 -20.37 -3.17
C ALA A 90 -9.14 -21.16 -1.86
N ASP A 91 -9.20 -22.49 -1.90
CA ASP A 91 -9.06 -23.38 -0.74
C ASP A 91 -7.65 -23.37 -0.13
N GLN A 92 -6.65 -22.87 -0.86
CA GLN A 92 -5.30 -22.70 -0.36
C GLN A 92 -5.10 -21.39 0.42
N VAL A 93 -6.05 -20.44 0.33
CA VAL A 93 -5.93 -19.12 0.95
C VAL A 93 -6.39 -19.16 2.41
N THR A 94 -5.54 -18.65 3.31
CA THR A 94 -5.81 -18.56 4.75
C THR A 94 -6.09 -17.14 5.22
N PHE A 95 -5.67 -16.14 4.46
CA PHE A 95 -5.96 -14.74 4.72
C PHE A 95 -6.08 -13.99 3.40
N VAL A 96 -7.03 -13.06 3.34
CA VAL A 96 -7.16 -12.08 2.27
C VAL A 96 -7.64 -10.75 2.88
N SER A 97 -6.99 -9.67 2.48
CA SER A 97 -7.47 -8.30 2.65
C SER A 97 -7.41 -7.57 1.32
N TYR A 98 -8.42 -6.78 1.02
CA TYR A 98 -8.51 -5.94 -0.17
C TYR A 98 -8.86 -4.51 0.25
N GLU A 99 -8.10 -3.56 -0.23
CA GLU A 99 -8.24 -2.15 0.13
C GLU A 99 -8.36 -1.31 -1.13
N ARG A 100 -9.20 -0.28 -1.03
CA ARG A 100 -9.37 0.70 -2.09
C ARG A 100 -9.55 2.08 -1.49
N LYS A 101 -8.61 2.96 -1.80
CA LYS A 101 -8.65 4.37 -1.43
C LYS A 101 -9.66 5.11 -2.32
N ASP A 102 -10.44 6.04 -1.76
CA ASP A 102 -11.35 6.88 -2.54
C ASP A 102 -10.64 7.52 -3.74
N GLU A 103 -11.26 7.38 -4.91
CA GLU A 103 -10.77 7.91 -6.17
C GLU A 103 -11.11 9.37 -6.36
N HIS A 104 -10.22 10.09 -7.04
CA HIS A 104 -10.52 11.43 -7.53
C HIS A 104 -11.42 11.39 -8.79
N PHE A 105 -11.32 10.30 -9.56
CA PHE A 105 -12.03 10.08 -10.83
C PHE A 105 -12.73 8.71 -10.85
N PRO A 106 -13.71 8.46 -9.95
CA PRO A 106 -14.39 7.17 -9.87
C PRO A 106 -15.08 6.76 -11.17
N GLU A 107 -15.61 7.73 -11.94
CA GLU A 107 -16.26 7.51 -13.23
C GLU A 107 -15.31 7.01 -14.34
N ALA A 108 -14.00 7.16 -14.14
CA ALA A 108 -12.98 6.70 -15.07
C ALA A 108 -12.48 5.27 -14.75
N GLN A 109 -12.91 4.69 -13.62
CA GLN A 109 -12.55 3.33 -13.22
C GLN A 109 -13.40 2.29 -13.93
N PHE A 110 -12.84 1.09 -14.13
CA PHE A 110 -13.55 -0.03 -14.79
C PHE A 110 -14.52 -0.76 -13.87
N SER A 111 -14.33 -0.65 -12.56
CA SER A 111 -15.18 -1.21 -11.52
C SER A 111 -15.14 -0.28 -10.31
N ASP A 112 -16.07 -0.44 -9.38
CA ASP A 112 -15.97 0.13 -8.03
C ASP A 112 -15.59 -0.92 -6.96
N PHE A 113 -15.45 -0.48 -5.71
CA PHE A 113 -15.10 -1.39 -4.60
C PHE A 113 -16.16 -2.47 -4.38
N ASP A 114 -17.45 -2.16 -4.53
CA ASP A 114 -18.52 -3.13 -4.28
C ASP A 114 -18.55 -4.21 -5.36
N GLU A 115 -18.28 -3.85 -6.61
CA GLU A 115 -18.11 -4.82 -7.71
C GLU A 115 -16.88 -5.72 -7.51
N ASP A 116 -15.74 -5.15 -7.12
CA ASP A 116 -14.53 -5.93 -6.83
C ASP A 116 -14.76 -6.89 -5.66
N VAL A 117 -15.39 -6.42 -4.58
CA VAL A 117 -15.69 -7.22 -3.39
C VAL A 117 -16.75 -8.27 -3.68
N ALA A 118 -17.75 -7.99 -4.51
CA ALA A 118 -18.74 -8.98 -4.92
C ALA A 118 -18.06 -10.19 -5.58
N LEU A 119 -17.00 -9.97 -6.37
CA LEU A 119 -16.17 -11.06 -6.90
C LEU A 119 -15.43 -11.81 -5.79
N LEU A 120 -14.75 -11.12 -4.88
CA LEU A 120 -14.04 -11.76 -3.76
C LEU A 120 -14.98 -12.59 -2.88
N GLN A 121 -16.20 -12.11 -2.67
CA GLN A 121 -17.24 -12.78 -1.88
C GLN A 121 -17.75 -14.08 -2.51
N THR A 122 -17.51 -14.30 -3.81
CA THR A 122 -17.77 -15.62 -4.42
C THR A 122 -16.77 -16.68 -3.96
N TYR A 123 -15.58 -16.28 -3.51
CA TYR A 123 -14.53 -17.18 -3.05
C TYR A 123 -14.43 -17.22 -1.52
N PHE A 124 -14.69 -16.11 -0.83
CA PHE A 124 -14.44 -15.96 0.60
C PHE A 124 -15.60 -15.30 1.36
N PRO A 125 -15.95 -15.78 2.58
CA PRO A 125 -16.75 -14.98 3.48
C PRO A 125 -15.93 -13.77 3.94
N GLY A 126 -16.51 -12.57 3.97
CA GLY A 126 -15.76 -11.39 4.39
C GLY A 126 -16.63 -10.25 4.90
N GLN A 127 -15.97 -9.36 5.62
CA GLN A 127 -16.54 -8.14 6.19
C GLN A 127 -15.95 -6.93 5.48
N THR A 128 -16.72 -5.84 5.44
CA THR A 128 -16.30 -4.57 4.86
C THR A 128 -16.33 -3.44 5.88
N HIS A 129 -15.38 -2.52 5.74
CA HIS A 129 -15.22 -1.34 6.58
C HIS A 129 -15.03 -0.10 5.70
N VAL A 130 -15.52 1.04 6.18
CA VAL A 130 -15.18 2.36 5.65
C VAL A 130 -14.41 3.10 6.72
N LEU A 131 -13.17 3.46 6.41
CA LEU A 131 -12.22 4.07 7.33
C LEU A 131 -12.00 5.52 6.91
N GLY A 132 -12.53 6.48 7.68
CA GLY A 132 -12.51 7.90 7.34
C GLY A 132 -13.90 8.45 7.10
N ASP A 133 -13.99 9.57 6.38
CA ASP A 133 -15.28 10.18 6.03
C ASP A 133 -15.78 9.60 4.71
N GLN A 134 -16.92 8.91 4.75
CA GLN A 134 -17.58 8.35 3.56
C GLN A 134 -17.88 9.38 2.45
N TYR A 135 -17.97 10.66 2.81
CA TYR A 135 -18.17 11.77 1.87
C TYR A 135 -16.90 12.60 1.64
N GLY A 136 -15.79 12.21 2.26
CA GLY A 136 -14.47 12.79 2.12
C GLY A 136 -13.42 11.71 1.85
N HIS A 137 -12.21 11.91 2.38
CA HIS A 137 -11.16 10.92 2.24
C HIS A 137 -11.40 9.71 3.15
N HIS A 138 -11.42 8.52 2.54
CA HIS A 138 -11.62 7.25 3.19
C HIS A 138 -10.94 6.08 2.46
N VAL A 139 -10.63 5.02 3.20
CA VAL A 139 -10.28 3.71 2.63
C VAL A 139 -11.44 2.76 2.85
N ARG A 140 -11.84 2.06 1.79
CA ARG A 140 -12.74 0.91 1.89
C ARG A 140 -11.89 -0.34 2.02
N LEU A 141 -12.15 -1.12 3.07
CA LEU A 141 -11.44 -2.35 3.39
C LEU A 141 -12.41 -3.52 3.31
N PHE A 142 -12.03 -4.59 2.63
CA PHE A 142 -12.61 -5.92 2.74
C PHE A 142 -11.58 -6.84 3.39
N HIS A 143 -11.99 -7.67 4.34
CA HIS A 143 -11.14 -8.72 4.89
C HIS A 143 -11.91 -10.00 5.13
N LEU A 144 -11.16 -11.11 5.21
CA LEU A 144 -11.70 -12.43 5.52
C LEU A 144 -12.47 -12.42 6.86
N ASP A 145 -13.68 -12.98 6.89
CA ASP A 145 -14.48 -13.18 8.10
C ASP A 145 -14.18 -14.55 8.73
N ARG A 146 -12.92 -14.74 9.08
CA ARG A 146 -12.41 -15.95 9.72
C ARG A 146 -11.14 -15.60 10.47
N GLY A 147 -10.98 -16.15 11.67
CA GLY A 147 -9.73 -16.02 12.43
C GLY A 147 -8.53 -16.51 11.63
N PHE A 148 -7.59 -15.61 11.42
CA PHE A 148 -6.23 -15.89 10.98
C PHE A 148 -5.30 -15.59 12.16
N ASP A 149 -4.20 -16.34 12.27
CA ASP A 149 -3.22 -16.19 13.34
C ASP A 149 -1.98 -15.52 12.73
N PRO A 150 -1.93 -14.18 12.68
CA PRO A 150 -0.79 -13.47 12.10
C PRO A 150 0.47 -13.69 12.95
N ASP A 151 1.62 -13.72 12.27
CA ASP A 151 2.89 -13.81 12.99
C ASP A 151 3.04 -12.59 13.92
N PRO A 152 3.65 -12.73 15.12
CA PRO A 152 3.75 -11.63 16.08
C PRO A 152 4.45 -10.36 15.56
N GLY A 153 5.22 -10.46 14.48
CA GLY A 153 5.87 -9.34 13.81
C GLY A 153 5.19 -8.89 12.52
N ASP A 154 4.01 -9.41 12.18
CA ASP A 154 3.26 -9.03 10.98
C ASP A 154 2.56 -7.69 11.21
N HIS A 155 3.26 -6.63 10.86
CA HIS A 155 2.80 -5.27 10.95
C HIS A 155 2.80 -4.64 9.57
N THR A 156 1.84 -3.76 9.31
CA THR A 156 1.83 -2.95 8.08
C THR A 156 1.47 -1.53 8.45
N LEU A 157 2.33 -0.58 8.12
CA LEU A 157 2.08 0.86 8.21
C LEU A 157 1.88 1.41 6.81
N GLU A 158 0.79 2.16 6.63
CA GLU A 158 0.48 2.92 5.43
C GLU A 158 0.28 4.39 5.78
N ILE A 159 0.74 5.27 4.90
CA ILE A 159 0.59 6.72 5.00
C ILE A 159 0.15 7.22 3.63
N LEU A 160 -1.10 7.67 3.53
CA LEU A 160 -1.70 8.18 2.29
C LEU A 160 -1.81 9.70 2.39
N MET A 161 -1.23 10.42 1.43
CA MET A 161 -0.88 11.83 1.53
C MET A 161 -1.47 12.62 0.37
N HIS A 162 -2.26 13.64 0.67
CA HIS A 162 -2.95 14.49 -0.32
C HIS A 162 -2.47 15.94 -0.29
N GLY A 163 -2.52 16.60 -1.45
CA GLY A 163 -2.24 18.01 -1.57
C GLY A 163 -0.78 18.34 -1.23
N LEU A 164 0.13 17.58 -1.85
CA LEU A 164 1.57 17.86 -1.80
C LEU A 164 1.85 19.27 -2.35
N PRO A 165 2.75 20.05 -1.72
CA PRO A 165 3.00 21.43 -2.12
C PRO A 165 3.84 21.50 -3.40
N ASP A 166 3.62 22.54 -4.21
CA ASP A 166 4.34 22.81 -5.47
C ASP A 166 5.85 22.53 -5.43
N PRO A 167 6.62 23.02 -4.43
CA PRO A 167 8.06 22.77 -4.37
C PRO A 167 8.42 21.29 -4.24
N VAL A 168 7.58 20.48 -3.59
CA VAL A 168 7.77 19.03 -3.47
C VAL A 168 7.38 18.36 -4.79
N CYS A 169 6.19 18.65 -5.33
CA CYS A 169 5.70 18.07 -6.59
C CYS A 169 6.68 18.28 -7.76
N ARG A 170 7.28 19.48 -7.85
CA ARG A 170 8.21 19.83 -8.93
C ARG A 170 9.45 18.93 -8.97
N GLN A 171 9.91 18.37 -7.85
CA GLN A 171 11.07 17.49 -7.86
C GLN A 171 10.80 16.16 -8.59
N PHE A 172 9.53 15.76 -8.73
CA PHE A 172 9.12 14.51 -9.38
C PHE A 172 8.87 14.62 -10.89
N PHE A 173 9.19 15.76 -11.50
CA PHE A 173 9.25 15.86 -12.96
C PHE A 173 10.55 15.27 -13.48
N ARG A 174 10.49 14.55 -14.59
CA ARG A 174 11.68 13.97 -15.24
C ARG A 174 12.73 15.02 -15.58
N SER A 175 12.29 16.21 -15.98
CA SER A 175 13.17 17.36 -16.25
C SER A 175 13.94 17.85 -15.01
N ASN A 176 13.46 17.53 -13.80
CA ASN A 176 14.00 18.01 -12.53
C ASN A 176 14.72 16.89 -11.76
N GLN A 177 14.98 15.73 -12.39
CA GLN A 177 15.65 14.60 -11.76
C GLN A 177 16.99 15.00 -11.11
N ALA A 178 17.77 15.88 -11.73
CA ALA A 178 19.03 16.34 -11.14
C ALA A 178 18.86 17.13 -9.83
N GLU A 179 17.74 17.84 -9.65
CA GLU A 179 17.40 18.51 -8.39
C GLU A 179 16.98 17.51 -7.33
N PHE A 180 16.11 16.56 -7.69
CA PHE A 180 15.71 15.46 -6.83
C PHE A 180 16.91 14.69 -6.27
N GLU A 181 17.87 14.33 -7.13
CA GLU A 181 19.07 13.59 -6.72
C GLU A 181 19.96 14.35 -5.73
N ARG A 182 19.86 15.69 -5.68
CA ARG A 182 20.63 16.52 -4.74
C ARG A 182 19.94 16.71 -3.39
N ASP A 183 18.64 16.43 -3.29
CA ASP A 183 17.84 16.76 -2.12
C ASP A 183 16.90 15.63 -1.69
N LEU A 184 15.72 15.51 -2.33
CA LEU A 184 14.65 14.63 -1.87
C LEU A 184 14.97 13.15 -2.10
N GLY A 185 15.66 12.80 -3.18
CA GLY A 185 15.99 11.42 -3.52
C GLY A 185 16.78 10.68 -2.44
N PRO A 186 17.98 11.15 -2.04
CA PRO A 186 18.73 10.55 -0.95
C PRO A 186 17.94 10.44 0.37
N LYS A 187 17.05 11.40 0.66
CA LYS A 187 16.21 11.39 1.87
C LYS A 187 15.13 10.31 1.82
N ILE A 188 14.45 10.14 0.69
CA ILE A 188 13.45 9.07 0.52
C ILE A 188 14.12 7.70 0.60
N ARG A 189 15.24 7.51 -0.11
CA ARG A 189 15.98 6.23 -0.14
C ARG A 189 16.57 5.83 1.21
N SER A 190 16.71 6.78 2.14
CA SER A 190 17.24 6.57 3.49
C SER A 190 16.17 6.63 4.59
N LEU A 191 14.88 6.61 4.23
CA LEU A 191 13.78 6.53 5.21
C LEU A 191 13.95 5.35 6.16
N LEU A 192 14.41 4.20 5.65
CA LEU A 192 14.82 3.05 6.43
C LEU A 192 16.23 2.63 6.04
N ALA A 193 17.09 2.44 7.04
CA ALA A 193 18.48 2.07 6.83
C ALA A 193 18.63 0.61 6.36
N ASP A 194 19.68 0.32 5.60
CA ASP A 194 20.06 -1.03 5.14
C ASP A 194 19.04 -1.72 4.22
N PHE A 195 18.27 -0.94 3.44
CA PHE A 195 17.44 -1.46 2.37
C PHE A 195 18.13 -1.37 1.02
N GLN A 196 18.02 -2.45 0.23
CA GLN A 196 18.29 -2.39 -1.20
C GLN A 196 17.13 -1.68 -1.88
N VAL A 197 17.41 -0.62 -2.64
CA VAL A 197 16.42 0.22 -3.30
C VAL A 197 16.40 -0.03 -4.81
N ASP A 198 15.19 -0.04 -5.38
CA ASP A 198 14.88 0.00 -6.81
C ASP A 198 13.85 1.10 -7.04
N ASP A 199 14.21 2.15 -7.77
CA ASP A 199 13.33 3.29 -8.01
C ASP A 199 13.23 3.68 -9.49
N TYR A 200 12.14 4.36 -9.83
CA TYR A 200 11.81 4.69 -11.20
C TYR A 200 11.21 6.08 -11.32
N PHE A 201 11.78 6.88 -12.22
CA PHE A 201 11.26 8.17 -12.63
C PHE A 201 10.43 8.04 -13.91
N PHE A 202 9.15 8.31 -13.82
CA PHE A 202 8.25 8.30 -14.96
C PHE A 202 8.45 9.54 -15.84
N ASP A 203 8.09 9.41 -17.12
CA ASP A 203 8.18 10.49 -18.11
C ASP A 203 6.76 10.88 -18.57
N PRO A 204 6.37 12.16 -18.47
CA PRO A 204 7.19 13.31 -18.05
C PRO A 204 7.30 13.50 -16.53
N ILE A 205 6.52 12.77 -15.72
CA ILE A 205 6.32 13.07 -14.30
C ILE A 205 5.86 11.82 -13.54
N GLY A 206 6.27 11.72 -12.26
CA GLY A 206 5.89 10.65 -11.35
C GLY A 206 7.09 9.86 -10.84
N TYR A 207 6.93 9.17 -9.71
CA TYR A 207 8.01 8.40 -9.09
C TYR A 207 7.46 7.19 -8.34
N SER A 208 8.16 6.06 -8.47
CA SER A 208 7.91 4.85 -7.68
C SER A 208 9.21 4.33 -7.11
N LEU A 209 9.15 3.72 -5.94
CA LEU A 209 10.29 3.09 -5.30
C LEU A 209 9.84 1.84 -4.57
N ASN A 210 10.62 0.77 -4.74
CA ASN A 210 10.59 -0.42 -3.89
C ASN A 210 11.91 -0.58 -3.16
N ALA A 211 11.82 -1.09 -1.95
CA ALA A 211 12.97 -1.31 -1.11
C ALA A 211 12.83 -2.62 -0.35
N LEU A 212 13.92 -3.40 -0.23
CA LEU A 212 13.94 -4.67 0.49
C LEU A 212 15.08 -4.78 1.51
N SER A 213 14.79 -5.37 2.68
CA SER A 213 15.78 -5.79 3.66
C SER A 213 15.28 -7.03 4.42
N GLY A 214 15.87 -8.20 4.16
CA GLY A 214 15.34 -9.46 4.69
C GLY A 214 13.91 -9.72 4.20
N ASP A 215 13.00 -10.04 5.13
CA ASP A 215 11.56 -10.18 4.90
C ASP A 215 10.78 -8.85 4.97
N ARG A 216 11.50 -7.73 5.05
CA ARG A 216 10.91 -6.39 5.17
C ARG A 216 10.97 -5.66 3.84
N TYR A 217 9.96 -4.83 3.59
CA TYR A 217 9.89 -3.92 2.47
C TYR A 217 9.42 -2.53 2.90
N PHE A 218 9.75 -1.54 2.08
CA PHE A 218 8.91 -0.35 1.99
C PHE A 218 8.74 0.06 0.53
N THR A 219 7.66 0.79 0.25
CA THR A 219 7.35 1.30 -1.08
C THR A 219 6.85 2.73 -1.00
N VAL A 220 7.10 3.50 -2.06
CA VAL A 220 6.65 4.88 -2.20
C VAL A 220 6.14 5.08 -3.61
N HIS A 221 4.94 5.62 -3.76
CA HIS A 221 4.39 6.04 -5.06
C HIS A 221 3.97 7.50 -5.01
N VAL A 222 4.31 8.26 -6.05
CA VAL A 222 4.04 9.70 -6.11
C VAL A 222 3.39 10.06 -7.43
N THR A 223 2.19 10.64 -7.32
CA THR A 223 1.41 11.28 -8.38
C THR A 223 1.40 12.78 -8.10
N PRO A 224 2.38 13.55 -8.59
CA PRO A 224 2.56 14.96 -8.24
C PRO A 224 1.64 15.95 -9.00
N GLN A 225 0.72 15.46 -9.84
CA GLN A 225 -0.16 16.28 -10.68
C GLN A 225 -1.15 17.10 -9.85
N ASP A 226 -1.16 18.42 -10.04
CA ASP A 226 -2.16 19.34 -9.48
C ASP A 226 -3.50 19.24 -10.24
N PRO A 227 -4.67 19.39 -9.59
CA PRO A 227 -4.91 19.65 -8.16
C PRO A 227 -5.02 18.39 -7.28
N PHE A 228 -4.69 17.22 -7.81
CA PHE A 228 -4.95 15.92 -7.18
C PHE A 228 -3.65 15.24 -6.74
N SER A 229 -2.68 16.03 -6.26
CA SER A 229 -1.37 15.50 -5.91
C SER A 229 -1.50 14.50 -4.76
N PHE A 230 -0.90 13.34 -4.96
CA PHE A 230 -1.01 12.19 -4.07
C PHE A 230 0.34 11.52 -3.90
N ALA A 231 0.62 11.04 -2.69
CA ALA A 231 1.69 10.10 -2.44
C ALA A 231 1.26 9.04 -1.43
N SER A 232 1.80 7.84 -1.57
CA SER A 232 1.67 6.76 -0.61
C SER A 232 3.04 6.34 -0.10
N PHE A 233 3.10 5.92 1.16
CA PHE A 233 4.21 5.19 1.75
C PHE A 233 3.63 3.97 2.45
N GLU A 234 4.20 2.79 2.19
CA GLU A 234 3.82 1.56 2.89
C GLU A 234 5.06 0.80 3.32
N THR A 235 5.01 0.16 4.50
CA THR A 235 6.07 -0.73 4.98
C THR A 235 5.56 -1.78 5.95
N ASN A 236 6.19 -2.96 5.95
CA ASN A 236 6.11 -3.92 7.05
C ASN A 236 7.34 -3.89 7.97
N ALA A 237 8.29 -2.98 7.73
CA ALA A 237 9.50 -2.84 8.51
C ALA A 237 9.18 -2.15 9.83
N PHE A 238 8.90 -2.95 10.84
CA PHE A 238 8.60 -2.45 12.18
C PHE A 238 9.80 -2.57 13.13
N LEU A 239 10.07 -1.49 13.86
CA LEU A 239 10.93 -1.47 15.05
C LEU A 239 10.08 -0.93 16.19
N GLU A 240 9.93 -1.70 17.27
CA GLU A 240 9.14 -1.31 18.44
C GLU A 240 9.53 0.10 18.91
N GLY A 241 8.55 1.00 18.94
CA GLY A 241 8.74 2.40 19.38
C GLY A 241 9.06 3.40 18.26
N GLU A 242 9.22 2.99 17.00
CA GLU A 242 9.65 3.89 15.92
C GLU A 242 8.55 4.34 14.94
N VAL A 243 7.30 3.88 15.09
CA VAL A 243 6.20 4.25 14.15
C VAL A 243 5.99 5.75 14.08
N GLU A 244 5.91 6.41 15.22
CA GLU A 244 5.70 7.85 15.29
C GLU A 244 6.83 8.63 14.63
N ASP A 245 8.08 8.22 14.89
CA ASP A 245 9.24 8.83 14.26
C ASP A 245 9.28 8.57 12.75
N LEU A 246 8.89 7.38 12.29
CA LEU A 246 8.80 7.08 10.87
C LEU A 246 7.71 7.92 10.20
N VAL A 247 6.50 7.96 10.75
CA VAL A 247 5.40 8.80 10.26
C VAL A 247 5.84 10.25 10.18
N ARG A 248 6.43 10.79 11.25
CA ARG A 248 6.94 12.17 11.28
C ARG A 248 7.99 12.42 10.20
N ARG A 249 8.93 11.50 9.99
CA ARG A 249 9.96 11.63 8.95
C ARG A 249 9.36 11.61 7.55
N VAL A 250 8.43 10.69 7.26
CA VAL A 250 7.72 10.64 5.96
C VAL A 250 6.95 11.94 5.71
N LEU A 251 6.13 12.37 6.68
CA LEU A 251 5.35 13.62 6.55
C LEU A 251 6.24 14.86 6.39
N ALA A 252 7.42 14.90 7.01
CA ALA A 252 8.35 16.01 6.84
C ALA A 252 8.96 16.10 5.42
N LEU A 253 9.07 14.98 4.70
CA LEU A 253 9.54 14.95 3.31
C LEU A 253 8.48 15.40 2.32
N PHE A 254 7.25 14.88 2.47
CA PHE A 254 6.18 15.12 1.51
C PHE A 254 5.34 16.36 1.81
N GLN A 255 5.29 16.80 3.08
CA GLN A 255 4.53 17.95 3.56
C GLN A 255 3.08 18.03 3.05
N PRO A 256 2.31 16.93 3.07
CA PRO A 256 0.94 16.93 2.58
C PRO A 256 0.05 17.89 3.36
N LYS A 257 -0.99 18.39 2.69
CA LYS A 257 -2.04 19.19 3.30
C LYS A 257 -2.96 18.34 4.18
N THR A 258 -3.28 17.13 3.77
CA THR A 258 -4.12 16.19 4.53
C THR A 258 -3.65 14.77 4.26
N GLY A 259 -4.06 13.84 5.10
CA GLY A 259 -3.87 12.43 4.81
C GLY A 259 -4.35 11.53 5.93
N MET A 260 -4.00 10.26 5.78
CA MET A 260 -4.40 9.22 6.71
C MET A 260 -3.28 8.21 6.92
N THR A 261 -3.36 7.52 8.05
CA THR A 261 -2.49 6.40 8.36
C THR A 261 -3.32 5.17 8.68
N LEU A 262 -2.94 4.02 8.13
CA LEU A 262 -3.46 2.73 8.51
C LEU A 262 -2.31 1.94 9.13
N PHE A 263 -2.51 1.41 10.32
CA PHE A 263 -1.53 0.56 10.98
C PHE A 263 -2.17 -0.74 11.43
N PHE A 264 -1.83 -1.82 10.72
CA PHE A 264 -2.24 -3.18 11.00
C PHE A 264 -1.21 -3.84 11.92
N CYS A 265 -1.69 -4.55 12.94
CA CYS A 265 -0.89 -5.34 13.86
C CYS A 265 -1.66 -6.59 14.31
N PRO A 266 -0.99 -7.62 14.86
CA PRO A 266 -1.71 -8.76 15.44
C PRO A 266 -2.70 -8.28 16.50
N LEU A 267 -3.93 -8.81 16.51
CA LEU A 267 -5.00 -8.37 17.42
C LEU A 267 -4.59 -8.47 18.90
N THR A 268 -3.72 -9.43 19.24
CA THR A 268 -3.15 -9.60 20.58
C THR A 268 -2.25 -8.44 21.04
N GLN A 269 -1.89 -7.54 20.13
CA GLN A 269 -1.01 -6.39 20.36
C GLN A 269 -1.73 -5.05 20.15
N ILE A 270 -3.04 -5.04 19.89
CA ILE A 270 -3.81 -3.82 19.57
C ILE A 270 -3.73 -2.73 20.66
N GLU A 271 -3.51 -3.11 21.92
CA GLU A 271 -3.36 -2.17 23.03
C GLU A 271 -1.92 -1.67 23.22
N ARG A 272 -0.93 -2.28 22.55
CA ARG A 272 0.49 -1.94 22.68
C ARG A 272 0.87 -0.71 21.86
N PHE A 273 0.08 -0.39 20.84
CA PHE A 273 0.39 0.67 19.90
C PHE A 273 -0.55 1.86 20.08
N GLY A 274 0.05 3.04 20.17
CA GLY A 274 -0.65 4.32 20.18
C GLY A 274 -0.59 4.99 18.81
N PHE A 275 -1.36 6.05 18.65
CA PHE A 275 -1.25 6.92 17.49
C PHE A 275 -0.20 8.02 17.74
N PRO A 276 0.63 8.36 16.74
CA PRO A 276 1.52 9.53 16.79
C PRO A 276 0.75 10.80 17.20
N GLU A 277 1.33 11.69 18.01
CA GLU A 277 0.67 12.92 18.48
C GLU A 277 0.13 13.80 17.32
N SER A 278 0.79 13.75 16.16
CA SER A 278 0.42 14.46 14.93
C SER A 278 -0.90 14.00 14.29
N ILE A 279 -1.51 12.93 14.78
CA ILE A 279 -2.77 12.38 14.25
C ILE A 279 -3.94 12.83 15.15
N HIS A 280 -4.94 13.48 14.56
CA HIS A 280 -6.02 14.14 15.32
C HIS A 280 -7.32 13.33 15.42
N HIS A 281 -7.65 12.55 14.39
CA HIS A 281 -8.81 11.63 14.43
C HIS A 281 -8.31 10.19 14.46
N ARG A 282 -8.71 9.42 15.47
CA ARG A 282 -8.12 8.12 15.79
C ARG A 282 -9.22 7.11 16.05
N THR A 283 -9.23 6.01 15.32
CA THR A 283 -10.15 4.89 15.54
C THR A 283 -9.39 3.57 15.53
N VAL A 284 -9.78 2.65 16.40
CA VAL A 284 -9.18 1.33 16.53
C VAL A 284 -10.24 0.29 16.20
N HIS A 285 -9.94 -0.59 15.25
CA HIS A 285 -10.87 -1.59 14.74
C HIS A 285 -10.29 -2.99 14.98
N PRO A 286 -10.86 -3.80 15.89
CA PRO A 286 -10.56 -5.22 15.95
C PRO A 286 -11.20 -5.92 14.74
N LEU A 287 -10.41 -6.62 13.94
CA LEU A 287 -10.87 -7.29 12.72
C LEU A 287 -11.03 -8.79 12.96
N ALA A 288 -12.06 -9.39 12.36
CA ALA A 288 -12.33 -10.83 12.47
C ALA A 288 -11.19 -11.71 11.93
N CYS A 289 -10.33 -11.15 11.07
CA CYS A 289 -9.14 -11.80 10.51
C CYS A 289 -7.93 -11.84 11.44
N GLY A 290 -8.09 -11.55 12.75
CA GLY A 290 -7.00 -11.68 13.73
C GLY A 290 -6.02 -10.52 13.77
N PHE A 291 -6.28 -9.45 13.01
CA PHE A 291 -5.56 -8.18 13.08
C PHE A 291 -6.35 -7.14 13.89
N GLY A 292 -5.62 -6.20 14.50
CA GLY A 292 -6.11 -4.91 14.95
C GLY A 292 -5.65 -3.82 13.98
N LEU A 293 -6.55 -2.88 13.66
CA LEU A 293 -6.27 -1.76 12.77
C LEU A 293 -6.39 -0.43 13.53
N HIS A 294 -5.31 0.33 13.55
CA HIS A 294 -5.27 1.71 14.00
C HIS A 294 -5.41 2.63 12.79
N PHE A 295 -6.53 3.35 12.69
CA PHE A 295 -6.77 4.32 11.63
C PHE A 295 -6.68 5.75 12.16
N GLY A 296 -5.90 6.58 11.45
CA GLY A 296 -5.60 7.96 11.81
C GLY A 296 -5.86 8.94 10.67
N LEU A 297 -6.45 10.10 10.94
CA LEU A 297 -6.41 11.26 10.02
C LEU A 297 -5.47 12.33 10.57
N PHE A 298 -4.73 12.96 9.66
CA PHE A 298 -3.96 14.16 9.96
C PHE A 298 -4.31 15.28 8.97
N ASP A 299 -4.39 16.49 9.52
CA ASP A 299 -4.56 17.75 8.79
C ASP A 299 -3.78 18.79 9.59
N PRO A 300 -2.62 19.28 9.11
CA PRO A 300 -1.83 20.28 9.81
C PRO A 300 -2.57 21.60 10.06
N ALA A 301 -3.65 21.88 9.31
CA ALA A 301 -4.52 23.03 9.53
C ALA A 301 -5.61 22.77 10.59
N PHE A 302 -5.79 21.53 11.05
CA PHE A 302 -6.75 21.17 12.09
C PHE A 302 -6.27 21.66 13.46
N GLN A 303 -6.58 22.91 13.76
CA GLN A 303 -6.59 23.42 15.13
C GLN A 303 -7.86 22.90 15.80
N GLY A 304 -7.80 21.67 16.34
CA GLY A 304 -8.96 21.05 16.98
C GLY A 304 -9.70 22.03 17.91
N ILE A 305 -11.04 21.97 17.91
CA ILE A 305 -11.83 22.64 18.94
C ILE A 305 -11.39 22.03 20.27
N ARG A 306 -10.67 22.80 21.09
CA ARG A 306 -10.44 22.47 22.50
C ARG A 306 -11.81 22.56 23.19
N GLY A 307 -12.53 21.45 23.19
CA GLY A 307 -13.74 21.23 23.98
C GLY A 307 -13.38 20.52 25.28
#